data_AF-A0A2V9UJ52-F1
#
_entry.id   AF-A0A2V9UJ52-F1
#
_cell.length_a   1.000
_cell.length_b   1.000
_cell.length_c   1.000
_cell.angle_alpha   90.00
_cell.angle_beta   90.00
_cell.angle_gamma   90.00
#
_symmetry.space_group_name_H-M   'P 1'
#
loop_
_entity.id
_entity.type
_entity.pdbx_description
1 polymer ?
#
loop_
_entity_poly.entity_id
_entity_poly.type
_entity_poly.pdbx_seq_one_letter_code
_entity_poly.pdbx_strand_id
1 'polypeptide(L)' 'MTSTGCRIRLLRDDIAIVHGSEEDEVEQAGKRFPVHYAYTDVVMKRNGKWQIVASQLARPVEALTDG' A
#
# COMPACT_ATOMS: atom_id res chain seq x y z
N MET A 1 -9.66 -1.53 8.07
CA MET A 1 -8.33 -1.54 7.47
C MET A 1 -7.31 -2.09 8.45
N THR A 2 -6.68 -3.20 8.08
CA THR A 2 -5.62 -3.87 8.82
C THR A 2 -4.39 -3.90 7.92
N SER A 3 -3.30 -3.29 8.37
CA SER A 3 -2.02 -3.41 7.65
C SER A 3 -1.44 -4.80 7.90
N THR A 4 -1.18 -5.53 6.82
CA THR A 4 -0.62 -6.89 6.89
C THR A 4 0.91 -6.90 6.84
N GLY A 5 1.51 -5.75 6.54
CA GLY A 5 2.95 -5.57 6.59
C GLY A 5 3.39 -4.32 5.86
N CYS A 6 4.52 -3.78 6.30
CA CYS A 6 5.17 -2.65 5.66
C CYS A 6 6.68 -2.88 5.63
N ARG A 7 7.29 -2.64 4.47
CA ARG A 7 8.73 -2.68 4.25
C ARG A 7 9.21 -1.35 3.71
N ILE A 8 10.20 -0.78 4.38
CA ILE A 8 10.83 0.47 3.97
C ILE A 8 12.23 0.16 3.42
N ARG A 9 12.56 0.75 2.26
CA ARG A 9 13.91 0.77 1.71
C ARG A 9 14.34 2.23 1.54
N LEU A 10 15.29 2.66 2.36
CA LEU A 10 15.99 3.93 2.16
C LEU A 10 16.83 3.84 0.87
N LEU A 11 16.69 4.83 0.00
CA LEU A 11 17.53 4.98 -1.19
C LEU A 11 18.61 6.03 -0.97
N ARG A 12 18.26 7.09 -0.21
CA ARG A 12 19.09 8.22 0.20
C ARG A 12 18.56 8.75 1.55
N ASP A 13 19.25 9.72 2.13
CA ASP A 13 18.87 10.34 3.41
C ASP A 13 17.48 11.01 3.38
N ASP A 14 17.02 11.40 2.20
CA ASP A 14 15.79 12.15 1.95
C ASP A 14 14.81 11.45 0.99
N ILE A 15 15.09 10.21 0.55
CA ILE A 15 14.21 9.43 -0.33
C ILE A 15 14.14 7.98 0.12
N ALA A 16 12.91 7.46 0.22
CA ALA A 16 12.66 6.05 0.49
C ALA A 16 11.52 5.50 -0.38
N ILE A 17 11.54 4.18 -0.56
CA ILE A 17 10.40 3.43 -1.08
C ILE A 17 9.75 2.71 0.09
N VAL A 18 8.44 2.85 0.21
CA VAL A 18 7.60 2.09 1.15
C VAL A 18 6.77 1.12 0.33
N HIS A 19 6.80 -0.15 0.69
CA HIS A 19 5.94 -1.17 0.13
C HIS A 19 5.12 -1.79 1.24
N GLY A 20 3.81 -1.86 1.08
CA GLY A 20 2.95 -2.48 2.07
C GLY A 20 1.74 -3.12 1.45
N SER A 21 0.98 -3.80 2.29
CA SER A 21 -0.29 -4.42 1.93
C SER A 21 -1.31 -4.17 3.02
N GLU A 22 -2.55 -3.99 2.60
CA GLU A 22 -3.67 -3.66 3.46
C GLU A 22 -4.83 -4.60 3.13
N GLU A 23 -5.54 -5.00 4.19
CA GLU A 23 -6.85 -5.66 4.10
C GLU A 23 -7.89 -4.70 4.63
N ASP A 24 -9.00 -4.56 3.92
CA ASP A 24 -10.09 -3.70 4.34
C ASP A 24 -11.45 -4.31 4.03
N GLU A 25 -12.48 -3.83 4.71
CA GLU A 25 -13.87 -4.08 4.31
C GLU A 25 -14.42 -2.77 3.76
N VAL A 26 -14.81 -2.77 2.48
CA VAL A 26 -15.40 -1.58 1.84
C VAL A 26 -16.87 -1.81 1.57
N GLU A 27 -17.65 -0.75 1.65
CA GLU A 27 -19.06 -0.75 1.30
C GLU A 27 -19.26 -0.12 -0.09
N GLN A 28 -19.92 -0.84 -1.00
CA GLN A 28 -20.36 -0.31 -2.29
C GLN A 28 -21.80 -0.75 -2.54
N ALA A 29 -22.66 0.21 -2.88
CA ALA A 29 -24.09 -0.03 -3.14
C ALA A 29 -24.79 -0.80 -2.00
N GLY A 30 -24.45 -0.51 -0.74
CA GLY A 30 -25.04 -1.14 0.45
C GLY A 30 -24.58 -2.57 0.74
N LYS A 31 -23.58 -3.07 0.01
CA LYS A 31 -22.94 -4.38 0.26
C LYS A 31 -21.51 -4.18 0.72
N ARG A 32 -21.11 -4.93 1.75
CA ARG A 32 -19.73 -4.98 2.23
C ARG A 32 -18.98 -6.12 1.56
N PHE A 33 -17.75 -5.87 1.16
CA PHE A 33 -16.85 -6.89 0.63
C PHE A 33 -15.42 -6.65 1.10
N PRO A 34 -14.66 -7.73 1.36
CA PRO A 34 -13.25 -7.61 1.66
C PRO A 34 -12.49 -7.13 0.42
N VAL A 35 -11.49 -6.30 0.64
CA VAL A 35 -10.51 -5.89 -0.38
C VAL A 35 -9.12 -6.08 0.18
N HIS A 36 -8.25 -6.60 -0.67
CA HIS A 36 -6.82 -6.68 -0.40
C HIS A 36 -6.12 -5.82 -1.45
N TYR A 37 -5.21 -4.95 -1.03
CA TYR A 37 -4.40 -4.16 -1.94
C TYR A 37 -2.96 -4.07 -1.46
N ALA A 38 -2.03 -4.07 -2.41
CA ALA A 38 -0.64 -3.73 -2.19
C ALA A 38 -0.40 -2.30 -2.67
N TYR A 39 0.52 -1.60 -2.01
CA TYR A 39 0.94 -0.27 -2.41
C TYR A 39 2.46 -0.17 -2.51
N THR A 40 2.92 0.71 -3.37
CA THR A 40 4.30 1.19 -3.41
C THR A 40 4.27 2.71 -3.40
N ASP A 41 4.75 3.29 -2.30
CA ASP A 41 4.89 4.73 -2.15
C ASP A 41 6.35 5.14 -2.30
N VAL A 42 6.57 6.24 -3.01
CA VAL A 42 7.82 6.98 -2.94
C VAL A 42 7.62 8.10 -1.93
N VAL A 43 8.43 8.11 -0.88
CA VAL A 43 8.43 9.17 0.12
C VAL A 43 9.70 10.01 0.01
N MET A 44 9.54 11.32 0.13
CA MET A 44 10.65 12.27 0.16
C MET A 44 10.59 13.15 1.41
N LYS A 45 11.75 13.47 1.98
CA LYS A 45 11.87 14.41 3.08
C LYS A 45 11.95 15.83 2.55
N ARG A 46 10.88 16.62 2.73
CA ARG A 46 10.79 18.04 2.34
C ARG A 46 10.60 18.89 3.60
N ASN A 47 11.44 19.90 3.78
CA ASN A 47 11.42 20.78 4.96
C ASN A 47 11.42 19.98 6.29
N GLY A 48 12.25 18.93 6.35
CA GLY A 48 12.38 18.07 7.54
C GLY A 48 11.28 17.03 7.73
N LYS A 49 10.24 17.01 6.89
CA LYS A 49 9.10 16.08 7.01
C LYS A 49 9.04 15.11 5.84
N TRP A 50 8.84 13.84 6.13
CA TRP A 50 8.57 12.83 5.10
C TRP A 50 7.17 13.03 4.51
N GLN A 51 7.07 12.98 3.18
CA GLN A 51 5.83 13.17 2.43
C GLN A 51 5.79 12.13 1.31
N ILE A 52 4.62 11.53 1.07
CA ILE A 52 4.38 10.71 -0.13
C ILE A 52 4.36 11.65 -1.33
N VAL A 53 5.22 11.37 -2.31
CA VAL A 53 5.32 12.17 -3.55
C VAL A 53 4.81 11.40 -4.77
N ALA A 54 4.70 10.08 -4.67
CA ALA A 54 4.05 9.21 -5.64
C ALA A 54 3.54 7.97 -4.91
N SER A 55 2.41 7.44 -5.35
CA SER A 55 1.83 6.21 -4.84
C SER A 55 1.30 5.39 -6.02
N GLN A 56 1.57 4.09 -5.99
CA GLN A 56 0.99 3.13 -6.90
C GLN A 56 0.26 2.06 -6.09
N LEU A 57 -1.03 1.88 -6.40
CA LEU A 57 -1.85 0.82 -5.85
C LEU A 57 -1.95 -0.34 -6.84
N ALA A 58 -1.91 -1.56 -6.32
CA ALA A 58 -2.16 -2.77 -7.06
C ALA A 58 -3.15 -3.64 -6.27
N ARG A 59 -4.13 -4.21 -6.97
CA ARG A 59 -4.91 -5.32 -6.41
C ARG A 59 -4.12 -6.60 -6.68
N PRO A 60 -3.81 -7.42 -5.67
CA PRO A 60 -3.28 -8.75 -5.90
C PRO A 60 -4.24 -9.50 -6.82
N VAL A 61 -3.71 -10.15 -7.84
CA VAL A 61 -4.49 -11.16 -8.55
C VAL A 61 -4.68 -12.29 -7.53
N GLU A 62 -5.91 -12.57 -7.13
CA GLU A 62 -6.21 -13.80 -6.38
C GLU A 62 -5.62 -14.95 -7.19
N ALA A 63 -4.64 -15.64 -6.60
CA ALA A 63 -4.14 -16.86 -7.21
C ALA A 63 -5.36 -17.76 -7.38
N LEU A 64 -5.72 -18.07 -8.61
CA LEU A 64 -6.61 -19.19 -8.90
C LEU A 64 -5.95 -20.40 -8.25
N THR A 65 -6.41 -20.75 -7.05
CA THR A 65 -6.12 -22.05 -6.48
C THR A 65 -6.87 -23.02 -7.39
N ASP A 66 -6.13 -23.68 -8.27
CA ASP A 66 -6.62 -24.86 -8.97
C ASP A 66 -7.22 -25.80 -7.90
N GLY A 67 -8.47 -26.20 -8.15
CA GLY A 67 -9.33 -26.90 -7.20
C GLY A 67 -8.96 -28.34 -6.88
#